data_AF-A0A0N8GTC2-F1
#
_entry.id   AF-A0A0N8GTC2-F1
#
_cell.length_a   1.000
_cell.length_b   1.000
_cell.length_c   1.000
_cell.angle_alpha   90.00
_cell.angle_beta   90.00
_cell.angle_gamma   90.00
#
_symmetry.space_group_name_H-M   'P 1'
#
loop_
_entity.id
_entity.type
_entity.pdbx_description
1 polymer ?
#
loop_
_entity_poly.entity_id
_entity_poly.type
_entity_poly.pdbx_seq_one_letter_code
_entity_poly.pdbx_strand_id
1 'polypeptide(L)'
;MRITRELENQYHKLDSSLWFRPTLIAIGSAILAFITVELDRVFDFERVVFLRAGIDDARAILSSVTSSMLTVTTVTFSIIMVALVLASQQFSPRIIRNVMRDTPSQYVLGTFIGTFIYSLLVLGQINDQAALIFVPILSLATSILLTLLSIVAFIYFVHHIAETIQASVLIARAAERTIDVLDRRFPESLGHAMEHIPAPPIPNEPSTTIYNSKGGYIQAIDPVPLLELAQRFDVVVYMDRAVGDFVPTGNPLLHMFPQRELNRDAIAEFQDVFEFGLERTLFDDVLFGIRQLVDIALKAISPAVNDPSTAINAIDLLSDVLAQAIRRPEQSPCRYDEFDQLRVVANTITFRQMLGTAINQIRQYAKSEIAVTARLLVLLNEVALASNDQERRAMLWEQACIIARGADKGISDPYDRAYINEHLLTLANTLAISAAQRITLTVG
;
A
#
# COMPACT_ATOMS: atom_id res chain seq x y z
N MET A 1 9.23 8.40 21.07
CA MET A 1 8.63 7.41 20.16
C MET A 1 7.31 7.89 19.52
N ARG A 2 6.46 8.68 20.22
CA ARG A 2 5.22 9.28 19.65
C ARG A 2 5.48 10.29 18.51
N ILE A 3 6.45 11.19 18.70
CA ILE A 3 6.86 12.17 17.68
C ILE A 3 7.37 11.47 16.41
N THR A 4 8.12 10.37 16.54
CA THR A 4 8.63 9.63 15.38
C THR A 4 7.51 8.96 14.58
N ARG A 5 6.45 8.46 15.23
CA ARG A 5 5.30 7.84 14.52
C ARG A 5 4.35 8.86 13.89
N GLU A 6 4.06 9.97 14.57
CA GLU A 6 3.30 11.07 13.96
C GLU A 6 4.07 11.68 12.78
N LEU A 7 5.39 11.86 12.92
CA LEU A 7 6.25 12.27 11.82
C LEU A 7 6.33 11.20 10.73
N GLU A 8 6.40 9.91 11.04
CA GLU A 8 6.34 8.83 10.04
C GLU A 8 5.00 8.83 9.30
N ASN A 9 3.87 9.03 9.99
CA ASN A 9 2.58 9.00 9.34
C ASN A 9 2.29 10.29 8.55
N GLN A 10 2.74 11.46 9.06
CA GLN A 10 2.75 12.70 8.29
C GLN A 10 3.71 12.61 7.09
N TYR A 11 4.90 12.04 7.29
CA TYR A 11 5.84 11.75 6.21
C TYR A 11 5.22 10.79 5.20
N HIS A 12 4.50 9.75 5.60
CA HIS A 12 3.80 8.85 4.68
C HIS A 12 2.62 9.51 3.95
N LYS A 13 1.96 10.49 4.58
CA LYS A 13 0.95 11.33 3.93
C LYS A 13 1.60 12.28 2.91
N LEU A 14 2.75 12.88 3.26
CA LEU A 14 3.52 13.78 2.39
C LEU A 14 4.23 13.05 1.23
N ASP A 15 4.87 11.90 1.50
CA ASP A 15 5.48 11.01 0.52
C ASP A 15 4.44 10.35 -0.40
N SER A 16 3.16 10.35 0.02
CA SER A 16 2.04 9.99 -0.86
C SER A 16 1.59 11.10 -1.80
N SER A 17 2.13 12.31 -1.67
CA SER A 17 1.91 13.41 -2.60
C SER A 17 2.89 13.34 -3.76
N LEU A 18 2.37 13.51 -4.98
CA LEU A 18 3.18 13.64 -6.19
C LEU A 18 4.19 14.81 -6.12
N TRP A 19 3.96 15.79 -5.24
CA TRP A 19 4.68 17.06 -5.22
C TRP A 19 5.83 17.14 -4.23
N PHE A 20 5.86 16.27 -3.21
CA PHE A 20 6.79 16.43 -2.09
C PHE A 20 8.26 16.44 -2.54
N ARG A 21 8.69 15.41 -3.29
CA ARG A 21 10.07 15.32 -3.80
C ARG A 21 10.38 16.33 -4.91
N PRO A 22 9.50 16.57 -5.90
CA PRO A 22 9.71 17.64 -6.87
C PRO A 22 9.93 19.01 -6.24
N THR A 23 9.17 19.36 -5.21
CA THR A 23 9.35 20.64 -4.50
C THR A 23 10.71 20.72 -3.79
N LEU A 24 11.17 19.64 -3.16
CA LEU A 24 12.51 19.60 -2.55
C LEU A 24 13.62 19.76 -3.59
N ILE A 25 13.51 19.08 -4.74
CA ILE A 25 14.49 19.18 -5.83
C ILE A 25 14.47 20.59 -6.44
N ALA A 26 13.30 21.20 -6.59
CA ALA A 26 13.13 22.58 -7.04
C ALA A 26 13.84 23.58 -6.11
N ILE A 27 13.64 23.45 -4.79
CA ILE A 27 14.32 24.28 -3.79
C ILE A 27 15.83 24.06 -3.85
N GLY A 28 16.28 22.80 -3.91
CA GLY A 28 17.70 22.46 -4.05
C GLY A 28 18.33 23.03 -5.32
N SER A 29 17.60 23.03 -6.43
CA SER A 29 18.04 23.59 -7.71
C SER A 29 18.12 25.12 -7.67
N ALA A 30 17.20 25.77 -6.96
CA ALA A 30 17.27 27.21 -6.72
C ALA A 30 18.51 27.57 -5.89
N ILE A 31 18.77 26.85 -4.79
CA ILE A 31 19.98 27.02 -3.97
C ILE A 31 21.23 26.79 -4.81
N LEU A 32 21.24 25.75 -5.64
CA LEU A 32 22.35 25.46 -6.54
C LEU A 32 22.62 26.61 -7.51
N ALA A 33 21.58 27.23 -8.08
CA ALA A 33 21.72 28.40 -8.95
C ALA A 33 22.38 29.59 -8.24
N PHE A 34 22.00 29.88 -6.99
CA PHE A 34 22.65 30.93 -6.22
C PHE A 34 24.13 30.59 -5.97
N ILE A 35 24.44 29.35 -5.59
CA ILE A 35 25.81 28.92 -5.33
C ILE A 35 26.68 29.03 -6.58
N THR A 36 26.23 28.52 -7.73
CA THR A 36 27.02 28.56 -8.96
C THR A 36 27.25 29.99 -9.44
N VAL A 37 26.24 30.87 -9.31
CA VAL A 37 26.37 32.29 -9.69
C VAL A 37 27.33 33.03 -8.77
N GLU A 38 27.28 32.82 -7.45
CA GLU A 38 28.25 33.45 -6.53
C GLU A 38 29.67 32.93 -6.76
N LEU A 39 29.83 31.63 -7.07
CA LEU A 39 31.13 31.09 -7.46
C LEU A 39 31.66 31.73 -8.74
N ASP A 40 30.80 31.90 -9.76
CA ASP A 40 31.14 32.60 -11.01
C ASP A 40 31.57 34.07 -10.78
N ARG A 41 31.11 34.72 -9.69
CA ARG A 41 31.55 36.08 -9.33
C ARG A 41 32.91 36.12 -8.64
N VAL A 42 33.28 35.06 -7.92
CA VAL A 42 34.51 35.00 -7.12
C VAL A 42 35.67 34.41 -7.92
N PHE A 43 35.39 33.45 -8.81
CA PHE A 43 36.39 32.69 -9.56
C PHE A 43 36.25 32.92 -11.07
N ASP A 44 37.40 33.07 -11.74
CA ASP A 44 37.45 33.11 -13.20
C ASP A 44 37.49 31.68 -13.79
N PHE A 45 36.31 31.19 -14.21
CA PHE A 45 36.15 29.86 -14.80
C PHE A 45 36.43 29.81 -16.31
N GLU A 46 36.70 30.93 -16.99
CA GLU A 46 37.00 30.95 -18.45
C GLU A 46 38.19 30.07 -18.82
N ARG A 47 39.13 29.87 -17.88
CA ARG A 47 40.35 29.09 -18.10
C ARG A 47 40.21 27.60 -17.76
N VAL A 48 39.20 27.24 -16.98
CA VAL A 48 39.05 25.89 -16.41
C VAL A 48 37.99 25.09 -17.17
N VAL A 49 36.92 25.76 -17.59
CA VAL A 49 35.84 25.14 -18.35
C VAL A 49 36.11 25.37 -19.84
N PHE A 50 36.11 24.31 -20.66
CA PHE A 50 36.28 24.39 -22.12
C PHE A 50 35.12 25.12 -22.86
N LEU A 51 34.23 25.78 -22.14
CA LEU A 51 33.05 26.46 -22.65
C LEU A 51 33.33 27.96 -22.72
N ARG A 52 33.34 28.51 -23.94
CA ARG A 52 33.36 29.96 -24.18
C ARG A 52 32.03 30.36 -24.78
N ALA A 53 31.30 31.23 -24.10
CA ALA A 53 30.00 31.71 -24.54
C ALA A 53 29.92 33.23 -24.31
N GLY A 54 29.47 33.98 -25.32
CA GLY A 54 29.13 35.39 -25.14
C GLY A 54 27.83 35.56 -24.34
N ILE A 55 27.48 36.82 -24.01
CA ILE A 55 26.22 37.14 -23.32
C ILE A 55 25.01 36.60 -24.10
N ASP A 56 24.98 36.86 -25.41
CA ASP A 56 23.86 36.47 -26.27
C ASP A 56 23.75 34.95 -26.38
N ASP A 57 24.88 34.24 -26.49
CA ASP A 57 24.92 32.78 -26.52
C ASP A 57 24.40 32.19 -25.20
N ALA A 58 24.87 32.71 -24.07
CA ALA A 58 24.45 32.25 -22.75
C ALA A 58 22.94 32.47 -22.53
N ARG A 59 22.43 33.66 -22.90
CA ARG A 59 20.99 33.97 -22.86
C ARG A 59 20.19 33.04 -23.76
N ALA A 60 20.66 32.80 -24.99
CA ALA A 60 19.99 31.93 -25.94
C ALA A 60 19.93 30.48 -25.45
N ILE A 61 21.04 29.95 -24.94
CA ILE A 61 21.12 28.59 -24.38
C ILE A 61 20.19 28.47 -23.16
N LEU A 62 20.31 29.35 -22.17
CA LEU A 62 19.48 29.28 -20.96
C LEU A 62 17.99 29.48 -21.27
N SER A 63 17.63 30.35 -22.22
CA SER A 63 16.25 30.52 -22.67
C SER A 63 15.72 29.27 -23.37
N SER A 64 16.55 28.65 -24.23
CA SER A 64 16.21 27.39 -24.91
C SER A 64 16.03 26.23 -23.92
N VAL A 65 16.92 26.11 -22.93
CA VAL A 65 16.81 25.12 -21.84
C VAL A 65 15.54 25.37 -21.03
N THR A 66 15.28 26.62 -20.62
CA THR A 66 14.09 26.99 -19.85
C THR A 66 12.81 26.63 -20.62
N SER A 67 12.72 26.99 -21.90
CA SER A 67 11.55 26.67 -22.71
C SER A 67 11.37 25.16 -22.94
N SER A 68 12.45 24.44 -23.26
CA SER A 68 12.40 22.99 -23.50
C SER A 68 12.04 22.21 -22.24
N MET A 69 12.59 22.57 -21.07
CA MET A 69 12.25 21.93 -19.80
C MET A 69 10.80 22.19 -19.39
N LEU A 70 10.25 23.37 -19.68
CA LEU A 70 8.83 23.63 -19.49
C LEU A 70 7.98 22.68 -20.35
N THR A 71 8.31 22.53 -21.64
CA THR A 71 7.62 21.60 -22.54
C THR A 71 7.70 20.15 -22.07
N VAL A 72 8.90 19.67 -21.72
CA VAL A 72 9.10 18.29 -21.22
C VAL A 72 8.33 18.07 -19.92
N THR A 73 8.29 19.05 -19.02
CA THR A 73 7.50 19.00 -17.78
C THR A 73 6.01 18.88 -18.09
N THR A 74 5.47 19.67 -19.03
CA THR A 74 4.06 19.58 -19.44
C THR A 74 3.74 18.22 -20.05
N VAL A 75 4.57 17.70 -20.96
CA VAL A 75 4.38 16.38 -21.57
C VAL A 75 4.40 15.29 -20.51
N THR A 76 5.33 15.36 -19.56
CA THR A 76 5.43 14.43 -18.44
C THR A 76 4.17 14.45 -17.58
N PHE A 77 3.67 15.65 -17.25
CA PHE A 77 2.41 15.78 -16.51
C PHE A 77 1.22 15.19 -17.27
N SER A 78 1.13 15.42 -18.59
CA SER A 78 0.11 14.80 -19.43
C SER A 78 0.19 13.27 -19.43
N ILE A 79 1.40 12.69 -19.53
CA ILE A 79 1.60 11.24 -19.48
C ILE A 79 1.18 10.68 -18.11
N ILE A 80 1.57 11.33 -17.00
CA ILE A 80 1.15 10.93 -15.65
C ILE A 80 -0.36 10.98 -15.51
N MET A 81 -1.02 12.02 -16.01
CA MET A 81 -2.47 12.15 -15.98
C MET A 81 -3.17 11.07 -16.80
N VAL A 82 -2.67 10.76 -18.00
CA VAL A 82 -3.21 9.67 -18.82
C VAL A 82 -3.02 8.33 -18.12
N ALA A 83 -1.83 8.06 -17.55
CA ALA A 83 -1.56 6.86 -16.78
C ALA A 83 -2.51 6.74 -15.57
N LEU A 84 -2.79 7.86 -14.88
CA LEU A 84 -3.72 7.91 -13.77
C LEU A 84 -5.16 7.58 -14.20
N VAL A 85 -5.60 8.13 -15.34
CA VAL A 85 -6.92 7.84 -15.91
C VAL A 85 -7.02 6.37 -16.32
N LEU A 86 -6.03 5.84 -17.03
CA LEU A 86 -6.00 4.44 -17.43
C LEU A 86 -6.00 3.51 -16.21
N ALA A 87 -5.21 3.83 -15.19
CA ALA A 87 -5.21 3.06 -13.95
C ALA A 87 -6.57 3.13 -13.23
N SER A 88 -7.22 4.30 -13.20
CA SER A 88 -8.57 4.42 -12.61
C SER A 88 -9.65 3.68 -13.40
N GLN A 89 -9.46 3.49 -14.71
CA GLN A 89 -10.40 2.77 -15.58
C GLN A 89 -10.21 1.25 -15.46
N GLN A 90 -8.96 0.80 -15.45
CA GLN A 90 -8.58 -0.60 -15.41
C GLN A 90 -8.60 -1.20 -14.00
N PHE A 91 -8.39 -0.39 -12.95
CA PHE A 91 -8.27 -0.86 -11.57
C PHE A 91 -9.26 -0.20 -10.61
N SER A 92 -9.33 -0.73 -9.39
CA SER A 92 -10.09 -0.13 -8.29
C SER A 92 -9.52 1.26 -7.94
N PRO A 93 -10.37 2.27 -7.65
CA PRO A 93 -9.91 3.59 -7.20
C PRO A 93 -8.91 3.55 -6.03
N ARG A 94 -8.94 2.48 -5.24
CA ARG A 94 -8.03 2.23 -4.11
C ARG A 94 -6.58 2.00 -4.52
N ILE A 95 -6.30 1.66 -5.77
CA ILE A 95 -4.95 1.39 -6.32
C ILE A 95 -4.34 2.65 -6.93
N ILE A 96 -5.14 3.68 -7.23
CA ILE A 96 -4.68 4.97 -7.77
C ILE A 96 -3.61 5.60 -6.86
N ARG A 97 -3.74 5.45 -5.54
CA ARG A 97 -2.72 5.92 -4.57
C ARG A 97 -1.35 5.26 -4.77
N ASN A 98 -1.30 4.02 -5.26
CA ASN A 98 -0.05 3.34 -5.56
C ASN A 98 0.67 3.97 -6.75
N VAL A 99 -0.09 4.45 -7.75
CA VAL A 99 0.43 5.17 -8.91
C VAL A 99 0.93 6.56 -8.51
N MET A 100 0.21 7.26 -7.62
CA MET A 100 0.63 8.58 -7.12
C MET A 100 1.90 8.52 -6.24
N ARG A 101 2.18 7.35 -5.64
CA ARG A 101 3.37 7.07 -4.82
C ARG A 101 4.58 6.61 -5.65
N ASP A 102 4.52 6.69 -6.97
CA ASP A 102 5.60 6.23 -7.82
C ASP A 102 6.85 7.12 -7.68
N THR A 103 7.77 6.65 -6.85
CA THR A 103 9.02 7.31 -6.48
C THR A 103 9.86 7.72 -7.70
N PRO A 104 10.08 6.85 -8.71
CA PRO A 104 10.87 7.22 -9.89
C PRO A 104 10.25 8.38 -10.67
N SER A 105 8.94 8.37 -10.89
CA SER A 105 8.23 9.48 -11.56
C SER A 105 8.40 10.82 -10.83
N GLN A 106 8.38 10.81 -9.49
CA GLN A 106 8.61 12.01 -8.69
C GLN A 106 10.03 12.59 -8.85
N TYR A 107 11.05 11.74 -8.91
CA TYR A 107 12.43 12.19 -9.13
C TYR A 107 12.63 12.77 -10.54
N VAL A 108 12.07 12.13 -11.55
CA VAL A 108 12.11 12.60 -12.94
C VAL A 108 11.44 13.97 -13.04
N LEU A 109 10.21 14.10 -12.53
CA LEU A 109 9.47 15.36 -12.56
C LEU A 109 10.22 16.47 -11.81
N GLY A 110 10.78 16.15 -10.65
CA GLY A 110 11.61 17.07 -9.89
C GLY A 110 12.86 17.52 -10.65
N THR A 111 13.49 16.64 -11.43
CA THR A 111 14.67 16.96 -12.24
C THR A 111 14.32 17.97 -13.34
N PHE A 112 13.17 17.83 -14.00
CA PHE A 112 12.74 18.78 -15.04
C PHE A 112 12.39 20.15 -14.47
N ILE A 113 11.59 20.17 -13.39
CA ILE A 113 11.23 21.40 -12.68
C ILE A 113 12.47 22.07 -12.10
N GLY A 114 13.39 21.29 -11.52
CA GLY A 114 14.65 21.76 -10.97
C GLY A 114 15.53 22.41 -12.03
N THR A 115 15.73 21.73 -13.17
CA THR A 115 16.51 22.26 -14.30
C THR A 115 15.87 23.54 -14.85
N PHE A 116 14.54 23.57 -14.99
CA PHE A 116 13.79 24.77 -15.38
C PHE A 116 14.04 25.95 -14.43
N ILE A 117 13.88 25.74 -13.12
CA ILE A 117 14.07 26.79 -12.11
C ILE A 117 15.53 27.26 -12.08
N TYR A 118 16.47 26.32 -12.12
CA TYR A 118 17.89 26.62 -12.17
C TYR A 118 18.22 27.52 -13.36
N SER A 119 17.85 27.12 -14.58
CA SER A 119 18.13 27.89 -15.79
C SER A 119 17.44 29.25 -15.81
N LEU A 120 16.19 29.33 -15.32
CA LEU A 120 15.44 30.59 -15.23
C LEU A 120 16.10 31.58 -14.26
N LEU A 121 16.55 31.11 -13.09
CA LEU A 121 17.23 31.96 -12.11
C LEU A 121 18.59 32.43 -12.61
N VAL A 122 19.39 31.56 -13.22
CA VAL A 122 20.68 31.92 -13.84
C VAL A 122 20.47 32.93 -14.98
N LEU A 123 19.45 32.72 -15.83
CA LEU A 123 19.11 33.65 -16.90
C LEU A 123 18.80 35.06 -16.36
N GLY A 124 18.09 35.14 -15.24
CA GLY A 124 17.78 36.41 -14.56
C GLY A 124 19.00 37.15 -14.00
N GLN A 125 20.16 36.49 -13.85
CA GLN A 125 21.40 37.10 -13.35
C GLN A 125 22.29 37.68 -14.47
N ILE A 126 21.99 37.41 -15.74
CA ILE A 126 22.80 37.93 -16.87
C ILE A 126 22.44 39.40 -17.13
N ASN A 127 23.27 40.31 -16.61
CA ASN A 127 23.06 41.75 -16.71
C ASN A 127 23.96 42.39 -17.78
N ASP A 128 23.36 43.14 -18.71
CA ASP A 128 24.06 43.89 -19.76
C ASP A 128 24.39 45.34 -19.36
N GLN A 129 23.79 45.81 -18.25
CA GLN A 129 23.84 47.23 -17.86
C GLN A 129 24.91 47.53 -16.81
N ALA A 130 25.64 46.52 -16.34
CA ALA A 130 26.76 46.72 -15.42
C ALA A 130 28.02 47.18 -16.19
N ALA A 131 28.90 47.93 -15.52
CA ALA A 131 30.16 48.42 -16.12
C ALA A 131 31.12 47.30 -16.59
N LEU A 132 30.84 46.04 -16.20
CA LEU A 132 31.54 44.84 -16.63
C LEU A 132 30.51 43.81 -17.09
N ILE A 133 30.71 43.28 -18.29
CA ILE A 133 29.95 42.16 -18.85
C ILE A 133 30.13 40.94 -17.93
N PHE A 134 29.03 40.39 -17.43
CA PHE A 134 29.05 39.20 -16.56
C PHE A 134 28.35 38.03 -17.24
N VAL A 135 29.11 36.98 -17.54
CA VAL A 135 28.61 35.71 -18.09
C VAL A 135 28.99 34.58 -17.12
N PRO A 136 28.03 33.94 -16.44
CA PRO A 136 28.32 32.90 -15.45
C PRO A 136 28.58 31.55 -16.12
N ILE A 137 29.85 31.28 -16.45
CA ILE A 137 30.26 30.12 -17.27
C ILE A 137 30.07 28.79 -16.53
N LEU A 138 30.40 28.73 -15.24
CA LEU A 138 30.13 27.55 -14.43
C LEU A 138 28.63 27.28 -14.40
N SER A 139 27.83 28.33 -14.17
CA SER A 139 26.38 28.19 -14.11
C SER A 139 25.79 27.72 -15.45
N LEU A 140 26.31 28.19 -16.57
CA LEU A 140 25.94 27.75 -17.92
C LEU A 140 26.32 26.28 -18.16
N ALA A 141 27.54 25.88 -17.81
CA ALA A 141 27.99 24.50 -17.94
C ALA A 141 27.14 23.53 -17.09
N THR A 142 26.80 23.92 -15.86
CA THR A 142 25.89 23.16 -15.01
C THR A 142 24.48 23.09 -15.61
N SER A 143 23.97 24.17 -16.22
CA SER A 143 22.67 24.13 -16.92
C SER A 143 22.68 23.10 -18.05
N ILE A 144 23.75 23.05 -18.85
CA ILE A 144 23.89 22.08 -19.95
C ILE A 144 23.95 20.66 -19.38
N LEU A 145 24.71 20.43 -18.32
CA LEU A 145 24.79 19.13 -17.65
C LEU A 145 23.43 18.67 -17.12
N LEU A 146 22.70 19.55 -16.42
CA LEU A 146 21.35 19.25 -15.91
C LEU A 146 20.36 18.95 -17.05
N THR A 147 20.51 19.63 -18.20
CA THR A 147 19.70 19.36 -19.40
C THR A 147 19.98 17.97 -19.96
N LEU A 148 21.26 17.58 -20.06
CA LEU A 148 21.64 16.24 -20.53
C LEU A 148 21.12 15.14 -19.58
N LEU A 149 21.22 15.36 -18.27
CA LEU A 149 20.65 14.46 -17.26
C LEU A 149 19.12 14.38 -17.39
N SER A 150 18.46 15.50 -17.68
CA SER A 150 17.02 15.54 -17.93
C SER A 150 16.62 14.72 -19.16
N ILE A 151 17.40 14.74 -20.24
CA ILE A 151 17.12 13.90 -21.42
C ILE A 151 17.19 12.41 -21.05
N VAL A 152 18.23 11.99 -20.31
CA VAL A 152 18.35 10.59 -19.84
C VAL A 152 17.19 10.22 -18.93
N ALA A 153 16.83 11.09 -17.98
CA ALA A 153 15.70 10.90 -17.09
C ALA A 153 14.37 10.79 -17.85
N PHE A 154 14.19 11.54 -18.94
CA PHE A 154 12.99 11.47 -19.79
C PHE A 154 12.88 10.13 -20.52
N ILE A 155 13.98 9.64 -21.11
CA ILE A 155 14.00 8.33 -21.77
C ILE A 155 13.67 7.22 -20.76
N TYR A 156 14.30 7.26 -19.59
CA TYR A 156 14.00 6.34 -18.48
C TYR A 156 12.53 6.42 -18.08
N PHE A 157 11.96 7.62 -17.94
CA PHE A 157 10.58 7.83 -17.53
C PHE A 157 9.57 7.22 -18.51
N VAL A 158 9.77 7.40 -19.81
CA VAL A 158 8.89 6.82 -20.83
C VAL A 158 8.88 5.30 -20.72
N HIS A 159 10.05 4.67 -20.56
CA HIS A 159 10.15 3.23 -20.37
C HIS A 159 9.49 2.78 -19.06
N HIS A 160 9.78 3.46 -17.95
CA HIS A 160 9.24 3.16 -16.62
C HIS A 160 7.70 3.22 -16.58
N ILE A 161 7.10 4.25 -17.20
CA ILE A 161 5.64 4.37 -17.28
C ILE A 161 5.05 3.27 -18.16
N ALA A 162 5.68 2.94 -19.29
CA ALA A 162 5.21 1.87 -20.17
C ALA A 162 5.21 0.50 -19.47
N GLU A 163 6.19 0.22 -18.63
CA GLU A 163 6.24 -1.00 -17.81
C GLU A 163 5.26 -0.95 -16.62
N THR A 164 5.18 0.18 -15.94
CA THR A 164 4.37 0.32 -14.71
C THR A 164 2.85 0.33 -14.98
N ILE A 165 2.41 0.68 -16.19
CA ILE A 165 0.99 0.58 -16.58
C ILE A 165 0.53 -0.88 -16.74
N GLN A 166 1.45 -1.86 -16.87
CA GLN A 166 1.07 -3.25 -16.98
C GLN A 166 0.35 -3.74 -15.71
N ALA A 167 -0.86 -4.29 -15.88
CA ALA A 167 -1.67 -4.80 -14.79
C ALA A 167 -0.90 -5.81 -13.92
N SER A 168 -0.11 -6.69 -14.52
CA SER A 168 0.74 -7.67 -13.84
C SER A 168 1.69 -7.04 -12.82
N VAL A 169 2.36 -5.94 -13.18
CA VAL A 169 3.31 -5.23 -12.30
C VAL A 169 2.59 -4.56 -11.14
N LEU A 170 1.42 -3.95 -11.39
CA LEU A 170 0.64 -3.31 -10.32
C LEU A 170 0.05 -4.31 -9.34
N ILE A 171 -0.42 -5.46 -9.82
CA ILE A 171 -0.92 -6.54 -8.97
C ILE A 171 0.25 -7.10 -8.14
N ALA A 172 1.42 -7.35 -8.76
CA ALA A 172 2.62 -7.81 -8.06
C ALA A 172 3.04 -6.84 -6.95
N ARG A 173 3.14 -5.54 -7.24
CA ARG A 173 3.46 -4.51 -6.22
C ARG A 173 2.42 -4.44 -5.10
N ALA A 174 1.14 -4.67 -5.40
CA ALA A 174 0.10 -4.71 -4.37
C ALA A 174 0.25 -5.94 -3.46
N ALA A 175 0.61 -7.09 -4.03
CA ALA A 175 0.88 -8.31 -3.29
C ALA A 175 2.14 -8.19 -2.43
N GLU A 176 3.26 -7.70 -2.98
CA GLU A 176 4.52 -7.45 -2.25
C GLU A 176 4.27 -6.57 -1.01
N ARG A 177 3.55 -5.45 -1.18
CA ARG A 177 3.20 -4.58 -0.04
C ARG A 177 2.30 -5.26 0.99
N THR A 178 1.42 -6.14 0.54
CA THR A 178 0.56 -6.92 1.46
C THR A 178 1.40 -7.90 2.26
N ILE A 179 2.39 -8.53 1.62
CA ILE A 179 3.37 -9.43 2.25
C ILE A 179 4.23 -8.66 3.25
N ASP A 180 4.74 -7.48 2.91
CA ASP A 180 5.51 -6.63 3.82
C ASP A 180 4.74 -6.32 5.11
N VAL A 181 3.44 -6.03 5.00
CA VAL A 181 2.58 -5.77 6.17
C VAL A 181 2.35 -7.06 6.96
N LEU A 182 2.18 -8.19 6.25
CA LEU A 182 2.09 -9.51 6.85
C LEU A 182 3.34 -9.84 7.66
N ASP A 183 4.55 -9.59 7.13
CA ASP A 183 5.82 -9.82 7.82
C ASP A 183 5.98 -8.94 9.05
N ARG A 184 5.65 -7.65 8.93
CA ARG A 184 5.75 -6.69 10.04
C ARG A 184 4.74 -6.98 11.14
N ARG A 185 3.51 -7.36 10.78
CA ARG A 185 2.42 -7.55 11.74
C ARG A 185 2.31 -8.97 12.25
N PHE A 186 2.71 -9.98 11.48
CA PHE A 186 2.65 -11.40 11.81
C PHE A 186 3.99 -12.08 11.48
N PRO A 187 5.07 -11.83 12.25
CA PRO A 187 6.36 -12.46 12.00
C PRO A 187 6.26 -13.99 12.09
N GLU A 188 6.96 -14.72 11.20
CA GLU A 188 6.99 -16.20 11.25
C GLU A 188 7.63 -16.74 12.54
N SER A 189 8.53 -15.97 13.16
CA SER A 189 9.16 -16.27 14.45
C SER A 189 9.13 -15.06 15.37
N LEU A 190 8.07 -14.95 16.19
CA LEU A 190 8.16 -14.19 17.44
C LEU A 190 8.84 -15.12 18.45
N GLY A 191 9.89 -14.63 19.13
CA GLY A 191 10.64 -15.40 20.13
C GLY A 191 9.73 -16.15 21.11
N HIS A 192 10.21 -17.27 21.67
CA HIS A 192 9.49 -18.25 22.50
C HIS A 192 7.97 -18.07 22.43
N ALA A 193 7.34 -18.67 21.40
CA ALA A 193 5.90 -18.63 21.20
C ALA A 193 5.20 -18.80 22.55
N MET A 194 4.74 -17.69 23.14
CA MET A 194 3.77 -17.77 24.22
C MET A 194 2.62 -18.57 23.64
N GLU A 195 2.23 -19.64 24.33
CA GLU A 195 1.11 -20.48 23.91
C GLU A 195 -0.03 -19.59 23.43
N HIS A 196 -0.76 -20.04 22.41
CA HIS A 196 -1.95 -19.31 21.96
C HIS A 196 -2.95 -19.26 23.11
N ILE A 197 -2.86 -18.22 23.93
CA ILE A 197 -3.77 -17.99 25.05
C ILE A 197 -5.02 -17.38 24.43
N PRO A 198 -6.16 -18.09 24.46
CA PRO A 198 -7.41 -17.54 23.96
C PRO A 198 -7.81 -16.30 24.77
N ALA A 199 -8.55 -15.39 24.14
CA ALA A 199 -9.10 -14.24 24.86
C ALA A 199 -9.93 -14.72 26.06
N PRO A 200 -9.68 -14.20 27.27
CA PRO A 200 -10.57 -14.47 28.40
C PRO A 200 -11.97 -13.94 28.08
N PRO A 201 -13.03 -14.57 28.62
CA PRO A 201 -14.38 -14.05 28.46
C PRO A 201 -14.46 -12.62 29.01
N ILE A 202 -15.29 -11.78 28.38
CA ILE A 202 -15.55 -10.44 28.89
C ILE A 202 -16.21 -10.59 30.28
N PRO A 203 -15.68 -9.93 31.33
CA PRO A 203 -16.23 -10.02 32.67
C PRO A 203 -17.70 -9.58 32.70
N ASN A 204 -18.53 -10.30 33.46
CA ASN A 204 -19.93 -9.95 33.68
C ASN A 204 -20.07 -8.95 34.85
N GLU A 205 -19.41 -7.82 34.74
CA GLU A 205 -19.41 -6.75 35.74
C GLU A 205 -19.49 -5.37 35.04
N PRO A 206 -19.76 -4.27 35.78
CA PRO A 206 -19.78 -2.94 35.18
C PRO A 206 -18.41 -2.59 34.55
N SER A 207 -18.46 -1.96 33.37
CA SER A 207 -17.28 -1.50 32.64
C SER A 207 -17.33 -0.01 32.37
N THR A 208 -16.16 0.58 32.12
CA THR A 208 -16.07 1.92 31.56
C THR A 208 -15.84 1.81 30.06
N THR A 209 -16.67 2.49 29.26
CA THR A 209 -16.59 2.46 27.79
C THR A 209 -15.97 3.74 27.27
N ILE A 210 -14.98 3.62 26.38
CA ILE A 210 -14.44 4.77 25.65
C ILE A 210 -15.10 4.82 24.28
N TYR A 211 -15.75 5.95 24.01
CA TYR A 211 -16.39 6.24 22.73
C TYR A 211 -15.45 7.06 21.85
N ASN A 212 -15.57 6.94 20.53
CA ASN A 212 -14.83 7.82 19.63
C ASN A 212 -15.39 9.26 19.68
N SER A 213 -14.52 10.22 19.37
CA SER A 213 -14.91 11.63 19.23
C SER A 213 -15.18 12.03 17.77
N LYS A 214 -14.67 11.25 16.81
CA LYS A 214 -14.78 11.51 15.36
C LYS A 214 -15.03 10.21 14.60
N GLY A 215 -15.89 10.26 13.60
CA GLY A 215 -16.15 9.14 12.70
C GLY A 215 -15.06 8.98 11.64
N GLY A 216 -14.74 7.73 11.28
CA GLY A 216 -13.76 7.42 10.25
C GLY A 216 -13.26 5.98 10.33
N TYR A 217 -12.28 5.66 9.47
CA TYR A 217 -11.54 4.40 9.53
C TYR A 217 -10.41 4.50 10.55
N ILE A 218 -10.25 3.49 11.39
CA ILE A 218 -9.07 3.36 12.25
C ILE A 218 -7.87 3.02 11.35
N GLN A 219 -6.89 3.91 11.27
CA GLN A 219 -5.70 3.72 10.44
C GLN A 219 -4.55 3.09 11.21
N ALA A 220 -4.45 3.36 12.51
CA ALA A 220 -3.46 2.81 13.42
C ALA A 220 -3.99 2.80 14.85
N ILE A 221 -3.45 1.91 15.67
CA ILE A 221 -3.70 1.83 17.11
C ILE A 221 -2.32 1.69 17.76
N ASP A 222 -1.92 2.62 18.62
CA ASP A 222 -0.61 2.53 19.28
C ASP A 222 -0.67 1.59 20.50
N PRO A 223 -0.04 0.40 20.46
CA PRO A 223 -0.14 -0.55 21.55
C PRO A 223 0.62 -0.10 22.80
N VAL A 224 1.67 0.72 22.67
CA VAL A 224 2.53 1.08 23.81
C VAL A 224 1.82 2.04 24.78
N PRO A 225 1.29 3.20 24.33
CA PRO A 225 0.50 4.07 25.20
C PRO A 225 -0.75 3.38 25.74
N LEU A 226 -1.37 2.46 24.98
CA LEU A 226 -2.54 1.74 25.47
C LEU A 226 -2.22 0.85 26.67
N LEU A 227 -1.08 0.15 26.64
CA LEU A 227 -0.60 -0.65 27.76
C LEU A 227 -0.25 0.21 28.97
N GLU A 228 0.47 1.32 28.76
CA GLU A 228 0.81 2.28 29.82
C GLU A 228 -0.45 2.86 30.48
N LEU A 229 -1.46 3.21 29.71
CA LEU A 229 -2.74 3.70 30.22
C LEU A 229 -3.49 2.63 31.01
N ALA A 230 -3.57 1.40 30.48
CA ALA A 230 -4.21 0.28 31.16
C ALA A 230 -3.52 -0.03 32.51
N GLN A 231 -2.19 0.04 32.54
CA GLN A 231 -1.41 -0.13 33.78
C GLN A 231 -1.62 1.03 34.75
N ARG A 232 -1.58 2.29 34.27
CA ARG A 232 -1.75 3.50 35.10
C ARG A 232 -3.09 3.53 35.82
N PHE A 233 -4.16 3.10 35.15
CA PHE A 233 -5.50 3.05 35.74
C PHE A 233 -5.83 1.69 36.39
N ASP A 234 -4.89 0.75 36.35
CA ASP A 234 -5.05 -0.62 36.84
C ASP A 234 -6.35 -1.26 36.35
N VAL A 235 -6.44 -1.40 35.01
CA VAL A 235 -7.56 -1.98 34.28
C VAL A 235 -7.08 -2.96 33.20
N VAL A 236 -7.99 -3.86 32.80
CA VAL A 236 -7.90 -4.67 31.60
C VAL A 236 -8.80 -4.07 30.53
N VAL A 237 -8.21 -3.74 29.38
CA VAL A 237 -8.90 -3.16 28.23
C VAL A 237 -9.29 -4.26 27.25
N TYR A 238 -10.56 -4.32 26.88
CA TYR A 238 -11.09 -5.16 25.80
C TYR A 238 -11.38 -4.28 24.60
N MET A 239 -10.73 -4.54 23.47
CA MET A 239 -10.88 -3.76 22.25
C MET A 239 -12.05 -4.30 21.40
N ASP A 240 -13.01 -3.44 21.07
CA ASP A 240 -14.12 -3.80 20.19
C ASP A 240 -13.75 -3.67 18.70
N ARG A 241 -12.78 -2.78 18.42
CA ARG A 241 -12.42 -2.36 17.07
C ARG A 241 -10.99 -2.71 16.75
N ALA A 242 -10.75 -3.07 15.49
CA ALA A 242 -9.43 -3.32 14.94
C ALA A 242 -9.04 -2.24 13.94
N VAL A 243 -7.75 -2.21 13.58
CA VAL A 243 -7.26 -1.41 12.46
C VAL A 243 -8.06 -1.76 11.20
N GLY A 244 -8.49 -0.71 10.50
CA GLY A 244 -9.30 -0.78 9.30
C GLY A 244 -10.81 -0.74 9.55
N ASP A 245 -11.30 -0.86 10.78
CA ASP A 245 -12.75 -0.72 11.03
C ASP A 245 -13.22 0.70 10.77
N PHE A 246 -14.38 0.85 10.13
CA PHE A 246 -15.09 2.13 10.12
C PHE A 246 -15.91 2.26 11.40
N VAL A 247 -15.68 3.33 12.14
CA VAL A 247 -16.38 3.60 13.39
C VAL A 247 -17.14 4.92 13.25
N PRO A 248 -18.49 4.91 13.31
CA PRO A 248 -19.26 6.15 13.27
C PRO A 248 -19.05 6.97 14.55
N THR A 249 -19.23 8.29 14.48
CA THR A 249 -19.07 9.18 15.64
C THR A 249 -19.93 8.72 16.83
N GLY A 250 -19.38 8.70 18.05
CA GLY A 250 -20.07 8.32 19.28
C GLY A 250 -20.21 6.81 19.50
N ASN A 251 -19.54 5.96 18.71
CA ASN A 251 -19.55 4.51 18.92
C ASN A 251 -18.41 4.04 19.83
N PRO A 252 -18.57 2.90 20.51
CA PRO A 252 -17.54 2.34 21.39
C PRO A 252 -16.29 1.90 20.61
N LEU A 253 -15.14 2.17 21.21
CA LEU A 253 -13.81 1.74 20.77
C LEU A 253 -13.28 0.58 21.61
N LEU A 254 -13.48 0.68 22.93
CA LEU A 254 -13.03 -0.29 23.91
C LEU A 254 -13.87 -0.22 25.19
N HIS A 255 -13.82 -1.31 25.93
CA HIS A 255 -14.35 -1.45 27.29
C HIS A 255 -13.19 -1.71 28.26
N MET A 256 -13.27 -1.20 29.49
CA MET A 256 -12.26 -1.47 30.51
C MET A 256 -12.89 -1.99 31.81
N PHE A 257 -12.17 -2.92 32.44
CA PHE A 257 -12.57 -3.64 33.64
C PHE A 257 -11.44 -3.61 34.68
N PRO A 258 -11.74 -3.45 35.99
CA PRO A 258 -13.05 -3.10 36.53
C PRO A 258 -13.46 -1.67 36.13
N GLN A 259 -14.72 -1.30 36.36
CA GLN A 259 -15.17 0.07 36.11
C GLN A 259 -14.30 1.11 36.85
N ARG A 260 -13.87 2.14 36.12
CA ARG A 260 -13.14 3.30 36.66
C ARG A 260 -13.81 4.60 36.25
N GLU A 261 -13.88 5.55 37.17
CA GLU A 261 -14.25 6.92 36.83
C GLU A 261 -13.04 7.62 36.18
N LEU A 262 -13.23 8.10 34.96
CA LEU A 262 -12.20 8.81 34.20
C LEU A 262 -12.59 10.28 34.06
N ASN A 263 -11.63 11.17 34.27
CA ASN A 263 -11.79 12.58 33.91
C ASN A 263 -11.69 12.77 32.39
N ARG A 264 -11.99 13.99 31.91
CA ARG A 264 -11.96 14.29 30.46
C ARG A 264 -10.58 14.09 29.84
N ASP A 265 -9.52 14.40 30.56
CA ASP A 265 -8.15 14.28 30.07
C ASP A 265 -7.77 12.81 29.86
N ALA A 266 -8.10 11.93 30.82
CA ALA A 266 -7.87 10.49 30.68
C ALA A 266 -8.67 9.88 29.52
N ILE A 267 -9.92 10.31 29.32
CA ILE A 267 -10.73 9.88 28.17
C ILE A 267 -10.06 10.30 26.86
N ALA A 268 -9.54 11.53 26.79
CA ALA A 268 -8.82 12.02 25.62
C ALA A 268 -7.54 11.21 25.37
N GLU A 269 -6.79 10.84 26.41
CA GLU A 269 -5.60 10.00 26.28
C GLU A 269 -5.92 8.62 25.69
N PHE A 270 -7.01 7.97 26.13
CA PHE A 270 -7.46 6.70 25.53
C PHE A 270 -7.95 6.88 24.09
N GLN A 271 -8.59 8.00 23.76
CA GLN A 271 -9.03 8.29 22.39
C GLN A 271 -7.85 8.55 21.45
N ASP A 272 -6.81 9.23 21.93
CA ASP A 272 -5.60 9.58 21.18
C ASP A 272 -4.76 8.36 20.76
N VAL A 273 -4.97 7.20 21.40
CA VAL A 273 -4.38 5.91 20.99
C VAL A 273 -4.85 5.50 19.59
N PHE A 274 -6.05 5.94 19.17
CA PHE A 274 -6.67 5.57 17.90
C PHE A 274 -6.47 6.68 16.86
N GLU A 275 -5.76 6.37 15.78
CA GLU A 275 -5.67 7.28 14.64
C GLU A 275 -6.83 7.04 13.67
N PHE A 276 -7.59 8.09 13.38
CA PHE A 276 -8.68 8.06 12.40
C PHE A 276 -8.30 8.74 11.09
N GLY A 277 -8.82 8.21 9.98
CA GLY A 277 -8.82 8.90 8.70
C GLY A 277 -10.06 8.61 7.86
N LEU A 278 -10.20 9.38 6.78
CA LEU A 278 -11.35 9.29 5.87
C LEU A 278 -11.36 7.99 5.04
N GLU A 279 -10.19 7.36 4.88
CA GLU A 279 -10.00 6.15 4.09
C GLU A 279 -9.14 5.14 4.85
N ARG A 280 -9.27 3.85 4.51
CA ARG A 280 -8.34 2.81 4.96
C ARG A 280 -6.94 3.05 4.39
N THR A 281 -5.92 2.61 5.12
CA THR A 281 -4.54 2.61 4.63
C THR A 281 -3.95 1.21 4.76
N LEU A 282 -3.01 0.89 3.89
CA LEU A 282 -2.37 -0.43 3.86
C LEU A 282 -1.28 -0.57 4.93
N PHE A 283 -0.97 0.49 5.70
CA PHE A 283 0.20 0.52 6.58
C PHE A 283 0.17 -0.57 7.67
N ASP A 284 -1.00 -0.78 8.29
CA ASP A 284 -1.21 -1.77 9.36
C ASP A 284 -2.39 -2.73 9.08
N ASP A 285 -2.91 -2.74 7.85
CA ASP A 285 -4.16 -3.44 7.48
C ASP A 285 -3.93 -4.46 6.36
N VAL A 286 -3.56 -5.69 6.74
CA VAL A 286 -3.36 -6.82 5.81
C VAL A 286 -4.64 -7.11 5.02
N LEU A 287 -5.82 -7.00 5.65
CA LEU A 287 -7.10 -7.23 4.99
C LEU A 287 -7.34 -6.21 3.87
N PHE A 288 -6.88 -4.97 4.02
CA PHE A 288 -6.95 -3.97 2.96
C PHE A 288 -6.05 -4.31 1.78
N GLY A 289 -4.86 -4.87 2.01
CA GLY A 289 -3.98 -5.36 0.95
C GLY A 289 -4.62 -6.51 0.15
N ILE A 290 -5.12 -7.53 0.85
CA ILE A 290 -5.91 -8.62 0.25
C ILE A 290 -7.10 -8.04 -0.53
N ARG A 291 -7.80 -7.06 0.05
CA ARG A 291 -8.95 -6.41 -0.57
C ARG A 291 -8.61 -5.71 -1.88
N GLN A 292 -7.43 -5.09 -1.99
CA GLN A 292 -7.00 -4.47 -3.24
C GLN A 292 -6.86 -5.51 -4.36
N LEU A 293 -6.22 -6.66 -4.09
CA LEU A 293 -6.10 -7.76 -5.05
C LEU A 293 -7.46 -8.32 -5.46
N VAL A 294 -8.38 -8.49 -4.49
CA VAL A 294 -9.75 -8.91 -4.75
C VAL A 294 -10.50 -7.92 -5.64
N ASP A 295 -10.37 -6.61 -5.39
CA ASP A 295 -11.03 -5.61 -6.22
C ASP A 295 -10.51 -5.63 -7.67
N ILE A 296 -9.22 -5.94 -7.89
CA ILE A 296 -8.66 -6.13 -9.25
C ILE A 296 -9.31 -7.35 -9.92
N ALA A 297 -9.35 -8.49 -9.22
CA ALA A 297 -9.98 -9.69 -9.74
C ALA A 297 -11.46 -9.46 -10.09
N LEU A 298 -12.21 -8.80 -9.21
CA LEU A 298 -13.63 -8.47 -9.42
C LEU A 298 -13.83 -7.52 -10.61
N LYS A 299 -12.96 -6.52 -10.77
CA LYS A 299 -13.01 -5.60 -11.90
C LYS A 299 -12.73 -6.32 -13.21
N ALA A 300 -11.73 -7.19 -13.23
CA ALA A 300 -11.33 -7.97 -14.39
C ALA A 300 -12.42 -8.94 -14.87
N ILE A 301 -13.07 -9.68 -13.95
CA ILE A 301 -14.20 -10.57 -14.29
C ILE A 301 -15.55 -9.85 -14.45
N SER A 302 -15.60 -8.52 -14.30
CA SER A 302 -16.86 -7.79 -14.46
C SER A 302 -17.31 -7.84 -15.93
N PRO A 303 -18.62 -7.82 -16.23
CA PRO A 303 -19.13 -7.86 -17.60
C PRO A 303 -18.60 -6.74 -18.52
N ALA A 304 -18.14 -5.63 -17.93
CA ALA A 304 -17.62 -4.49 -18.67
C ALA A 304 -16.15 -4.67 -19.13
N VAL A 305 -15.38 -5.51 -18.44
CA VAL A 305 -13.96 -5.74 -18.76
C VAL A 305 -13.77 -7.13 -19.37
N ASN A 306 -14.36 -8.16 -18.73
CA ASN A 306 -14.34 -9.55 -19.17
C ASN A 306 -12.94 -10.08 -19.51
N ASP A 307 -12.00 -9.91 -18.57
CA ASP A 307 -10.62 -10.38 -18.67
C ASP A 307 -10.31 -11.41 -17.56
N PRO A 308 -10.62 -12.70 -17.77
CA PRO A 308 -10.29 -13.76 -16.82
C PRO A 308 -8.79 -13.91 -16.55
N SER A 309 -7.91 -13.54 -17.50
CA SER A 309 -6.46 -13.70 -17.34
C SER A 309 -5.91 -12.76 -16.27
N THR A 310 -6.34 -11.50 -16.28
CA THR A 310 -5.98 -10.54 -15.21
C THR A 310 -6.53 -10.95 -13.85
N ALA A 311 -7.74 -11.54 -13.82
CA ALA A 311 -8.30 -12.07 -12.58
C ALA A 311 -7.50 -13.25 -12.04
N ILE A 312 -7.08 -14.17 -12.91
CA ILE A 312 -6.23 -15.31 -12.56
C ILE A 312 -4.90 -14.81 -11.99
N ASN A 313 -4.26 -13.83 -12.62
CA ASN A 313 -3.01 -13.23 -12.10
C ASN A 313 -3.18 -12.65 -10.67
N ALA A 314 -4.31 -12.00 -10.39
CA ALA A 314 -4.62 -11.51 -9.05
C ALA A 314 -4.85 -12.66 -8.04
N ILE A 315 -5.45 -13.77 -8.48
CA ILE A 315 -5.65 -14.97 -7.67
C ILE A 315 -4.31 -15.68 -7.43
N ASP A 316 -3.40 -15.75 -8.41
CA ASP A 316 -2.05 -16.29 -8.24
C ASP A 316 -1.32 -15.58 -7.08
N LEU A 317 -1.38 -14.26 -7.05
CA LEU A 317 -0.71 -13.48 -6.02
C LEU A 317 -1.44 -13.52 -4.67
N LEU A 318 -2.77 -13.68 -4.67
CA LEU A 318 -3.52 -14.01 -3.45
C LEU A 318 -3.12 -15.39 -2.89
N SER A 319 -2.77 -16.35 -3.74
CA SER A 319 -2.29 -17.67 -3.32
C SER A 319 -1.01 -17.56 -2.50
N ASP A 320 -0.04 -16.79 -2.99
CA ASP A 320 1.21 -16.54 -2.25
C ASP A 320 0.95 -15.84 -0.90
N VAL A 321 0.17 -14.74 -0.90
CA VAL A 321 -0.19 -14.03 0.34
C VAL A 321 -0.81 -14.98 1.38
N LEU A 322 -1.76 -15.82 0.97
CA LEU A 322 -2.44 -16.77 1.86
C LEU A 322 -1.54 -17.93 2.29
N ALA A 323 -0.67 -18.42 1.40
CA ALA A 323 0.29 -19.48 1.70
C ALA A 323 1.32 -19.02 2.75
N GLN A 324 1.70 -17.74 2.74
CA GLN A 324 2.52 -17.16 3.80
C GLN A 324 1.71 -16.91 5.08
N ALA A 325 0.46 -16.44 4.96
CA ALA A 325 -0.41 -16.22 6.12
C ALA A 325 -0.70 -17.52 6.90
N ILE A 326 -0.96 -18.64 6.22
CA ILE A 326 -1.30 -19.92 6.85
C ILE A 326 -0.12 -20.59 7.57
N ARG A 327 1.12 -20.15 7.34
CA ARG A 327 2.30 -20.62 8.07
C ARG A 327 2.52 -19.90 9.39
N ARG A 328 2.00 -18.68 9.52
CA ARG A 328 2.23 -17.83 10.68
C ARG A 328 1.34 -18.26 11.85
N PRO A 329 1.86 -18.27 13.09
CA PRO A 329 1.03 -18.56 14.26
C PRO A 329 -0.08 -17.52 14.39
N GLU A 330 -1.25 -17.94 14.87
CA GLU A 330 -2.26 -16.96 15.26
C GLU A 330 -1.74 -16.18 16.48
N GLN A 331 -1.80 -14.86 16.39
CA GLN A 331 -1.40 -14.03 17.52
C GLN A 331 -2.40 -14.20 18.64
N SER A 332 -1.90 -14.45 19.85
CA SER A 332 -2.75 -14.31 21.03
C SER A 332 -3.34 -12.89 21.02
N PRO A 333 -4.63 -12.71 21.36
CA PRO A 333 -5.22 -11.39 21.55
C PRO A 333 -4.71 -10.71 22.83
N CYS A 334 -4.16 -11.48 23.78
CA CYS A 334 -3.72 -10.98 25.08
C CYS A 334 -2.39 -10.22 24.97
N ARG A 335 -2.30 -9.08 25.66
CA ARG A 335 -1.07 -8.28 25.82
C ARG A 335 -0.83 -8.07 27.31
N TYR A 336 0.39 -8.36 27.72
CA TYR A 336 0.82 -8.29 29.11
C TYR A 336 1.75 -7.10 29.32
N ASP A 337 1.78 -6.55 30.53
CA ASP A 337 2.77 -5.56 30.94
C ASP A 337 4.11 -6.22 31.34
N GLU A 338 5.08 -5.40 31.76
CA GLU A 338 6.40 -5.86 32.22
C GLU A 338 6.35 -6.76 33.47
N PHE A 339 5.20 -6.86 34.14
CA PHE A 339 4.98 -7.68 35.33
C PHE A 339 4.13 -8.93 35.06
N ASP A 340 4.00 -9.34 33.79
CA ASP A 340 3.18 -10.46 33.33
C ASP A 340 1.68 -10.34 33.69
N GLN A 341 1.17 -9.12 33.89
CA GLN A 341 -0.26 -8.90 34.11
C GLN A 341 -0.96 -8.59 32.79
N LEU A 342 -2.10 -9.23 32.57
CA LEU A 342 -2.94 -8.96 31.40
C LEU A 342 -3.46 -7.51 31.46
N ARG A 343 -3.19 -6.74 30.40
CA ARG A 343 -3.64 -5.34 30.30
C ARG A 343 -4.54 -5.06 29.11
N VAL A 344 -4.34 -5.75 27.99
CA VAL A 344 -5.15 -5.54 26.78
C VAL A 344 -5.55 -6.88 26.17
N VAL A 345 -6.82 -7.02 25.82
CA VAL A 345 -7.38 -8.06 24.97
C VAL A 345 -7.72 -7.41 23.63
N ALA A 346 -6.81 -7.58 22.67
CA ALA A 346 -6.90 -6.97 21.35
C ALA A 346 -7.84 -7.75 20.42
N ASN A 347 -8.47 -7.02 19.50
CA ASN A 347 -9.18 -7.64 18.38
C ASN A 347 -8.16 -8.01 17.28
N THR A 348 -7.79 -9.28 17.21
CA THR A 348 -6.78 -9.81 16.28
C THR A 348 -7.39 -10.35 15.00
N ILE A 349 -6.68 -10.16 13.88
CA ILE A 349 -7.11 -10.70 12.58
C ILE A 349 -6.82 -12.20 12.54
N THR A 350 -7.81 -13.00 12.17
CA THR A 350 -7.66 -14.47 12.03
C THR A 350 -7.38 -14.88 10.60
N PHE A 351 -6.78 -16.06 10.42
CA PHE A 351 -6.59 -16.62 9.08
C PHE A 351 -7.93 -16.83 8.35
N ARG A 352 -8.98 -17.23 9.09
CA ARG A 352 -10.34 -17.36 8.55
C ARG A 352 -10.85 -16.06 7.92
N GLN A 353 -10.59 -14.91 8.56
CA GLN A 353 -10.97 -13.61 8.02
C GLN A 353 -10.17 -13.27 6.74
N MET A 354 -8.86 -13.54 6.72
CA MET A 354 -8.03 -13.33 5.52
C MET A 354 -8.52 -14.19 4.35
N LEU A 355 -8.73 -15.49 4.59
CA LEU A 355 -9.24 -16.45 3.60
C LEU A 355 -10.61 -16.01 3.05
N GLY A 356 -11.53 -15.66 3.94
CA GLY A 356 -12.86 -15.18 3.55
C GLY A 356 -12.81 -13.88 2.75
N THR A 357 -11.93 -12.95 3.11
CA THR A 357 -11.74 -11.68 2.38
C THR A 357 -11.22 -11.93 0.97
N ALA A 358 -10.26 -12.83 0.82
CA ALA A 358 -9.66 -13.19 -0.46
C ALA A 358 -10.63 -13.90 -1.41
N ILE A 359 -11.44 -14.83 -0.91
CA ILE A 359 -12.17 -15.77 -1.78
C ILE A 359 -13.63 -15.36 -1.99
N ASN A 360 -14.31 -14.84 -0.94
CA ASN A 360 -15.77 -14.82 -0.93
C ASN A 360 -16.37 -14.00 -2.08
N GLN A 361 -15.84 -12.82 -2.37
CA GLN A 361 -16.43 -12.02 -3.44
C GLN A 361 -16.06 -12.56 -4.82
N ILE A 362 -14.81 -13.02 -5.01
CA ILE A 362 -14.39 -13.58 -6.30
C ILE A 362 -15.28 -14.78 -6.66
N ARG A 363 -15.49 -15.74 -5.74
CA ARG A 363 -16.37 -16.89 -5.99
C ARG A 363 -17.82 -16.52 -6.28
N GLN A 364 -18.31 -15.38 -5.78
CA GLN A 364 -19.68 -14.94 -6.02
C GLN A 364 -19.89 -14.45 -7.45
N TYR A 365 -18.88 -13.80 -8.02
CA TYR A 365 -18.88 -13.29 -9.39
C TYR A 365 -18.43 -14.35 -10.40
N ALA A 366 -17.53 -15.26 -10.01
CA ALA A 366 -16.96 -16.28 -10.89
C ALA A 366 -17.83 -17.53 -11.09
N LYS A 367 -19.10 -17.57 -10.64
CA LYS A 367 -19.92 -18.80 -10.61
C LYS A 367 -20.07 -19.51 -11.96
N SER A 368 -20.04 -18.76 -13.05
CA SER A 368 -20.10 -19.28 -14.43
C SER A 368 -18.77 -19.13 -15.17
N GLU A 369 -17.73 -18.61 -14.50
CA GLU A 369 -16.39 -18.43 -15.04
C GLU A 369 -15.53 -19.64 -14.68
N ILE A 370 -15.44 -20.60 -15.60
CA ILE A 370 -14.81 -21.91 -15.38
C ILE A 370 -13.33 -21.76 -15.02
N ALA A 371 -12.59 -20.95 -15.78
CA ALA A 371 -11.15 -20.75 -15.57
C ALA A 371 -10.85 -20.13 -14.19
N VAL A 372 -11.64 -19.14 -13.78
CA VAL A 372 -11.48 -18.44 -12.49
C VAL A 372 -11.88 -19.35 -11.33
N THR A 373 -12.97 -20.11 -11.48
CA THR A 373 -13.42 -21.09 -10.48
C THR A 373 -12.37 -22.18 -10.27
N ALA A 374 -11.83 -22.74 -11.35
CA ALA A 374 -10.73 -23.71 -11.28
C ALA A 374 -9.53 -23.12 -10.55
N ARG A 375 -9.13 -21.88 -10.89
CA ARG A 375 -7.97 -21.25 -10.27
C ARG A 375 -8.15 -21.01 -8.76
N LEU A 376 -9.36 -20.66 -8.30
CA LEU A 376 -9.65 -20.57 -6.86
C LEU A 376 -9.45 -21.90 -6.13
N LEU A 377 -9.80 -23.03 -6.76
CA LEU A 377 -9.56 -24.36 -6.18
C LEU A 377 -8.07 -24.71 -6.16
N VAL A 378 -7.34 -24.36 -7.23
CA VAL A 378 -5.87 -24.51 -7.25
C VAL A 378 -5.22 -23.66 -6.15
N LEU A 379 -5.71 -22.43 -5.91
CA LEU A 379 -5.23 -21.57 -4.82
C LEU A 379 -5.44 -22.26 -3.47
N LEU A 380 -6.63 -22.81 -3.22
CA LEU A 380 -6.89 -23.55 -1.98
C LEU A 380 -5.94 -24.74 -1.81
N ASN A 381 -5.58 -25.41 -2.90
CA ASN A 381 -4.63 -26.52 -2.89
C ASN A 381 -3.20 -26.06 -2.58
N GLU A 382 -2.74 -24.97 -3.19
CA GLU A 382 -1.42 -24.38 -2.93
C GLU A 382 -1.30 -23.93 -1.47
N VAL A 383 -2.33 -23.27 -0.93
CA VAL A 383 -2.38 -22.85 0.47
C VAL A 383 -2.43 -24.08 1.41
N ALA A 384 -3.13 -25.16 1.02
CA ALA A 384 -3.16 -26.39 1.79
C ALA A 384 -1.79 -27.08 1.90
N LEU A 385 -0.93 -26.96 0.89
CA LEU A 385 0.43 -27.49 0.92
C LEU A 385 1.35 -26.72 1.89
N ALA A 386 1.01 -25.46 2.19
CA ALA A 386 1.80 -24.61 3.08
C ALA A 386 1.55 -24.85 4.57
N SER A 387 0.57 -25.66 4.97
CA SER A 387 0.29 -25.94 6.39
C SER A 387 -0.17 -27.37 6.64
N ASN A 388 0.28 -27.93 7.77
CA ASN A 388 -0.14 -29.24 8.28
C ASN A 388 -1.18 -29.12 9.41
N ASP A 389 -1.59 -27.91 9.76
CA ASP A 389 -2.61 -27.67 10.80
C ASP A 389 -3.98 -28.16 10.32
N GLN A 390 -4.54 -29.16 11.01
CA GLN A 390 -5.77 -29.81 10.60
C GLN A 390 -7.00 -28.89 10.66
N GLU A 391 -7.03 -27.93 11.60
CA GLU A 391 -8.13 -26.99 11.72
C GLU A 391 -8.11 -26.00 10.55
N ARG A 392 -6.96 -25.40 10.25
CA ARG A 392 -6.78 -24.49 9.10
C ARG A 392 -7.09 -25.20 7.78
N ARG A 393 -6.63 -26.43 7.63
CA ARG A 393 -6.93 -27.29 6.47
C ARG A 393 -8.43 -27.58 6.31
N ALA A 394 -9.15 -27.77 7.41
CA ALA A 394 -10.61 -27.90 7.38
C ALA A 394 -11.30 -26.62 6.89
N MET A 395 -10.77 -25.43 7.23
CA MET A 395 -11.29 -24.15 6.72
C MET A 395 -11.15 -24.02 5.20
N LEU A 396 -10.05 -24.52 4.64
CA LEU A 396 -9.84 -24.54 3.18
C LEU A 396 -10.85 -25.46 2.48
N TRP A 397 -11.12 -26.64 3.06
CA TRP A 397 -12.15 -27.54 2.53
C TRP A 397 -13.55 -26.92 2.60
N GLU A 398 -13.89 -26.24 3.70
CA GLU A 398 -15.15 -25.52 3.84
C GLU A 398 -15.34 -24.50 2.69
N GLN A 399 -14.29 -23.76 2.35
CA GLN A 399 -14.33 -22.82 1.20
C GLN A 399 -14.48 -23.54 -0.14
N ALA A 400 -13.79 -24.65 -0.36
CA ALA A 400 -13.97 -25.46 -1.57
C ALA A 400 -15.43 -25.92 -1.74
N CYS A 401 -16.07 -26.35 -0.65
CA CYS A 401 -17.50 -26.70 -0.62
C CYS A 401 -18.43 -25.53 -0.96
N ILE A 402 -18.09 -24.32 -0.55
CA ILE A 402 -18.87 -23.12 -0.90
C ILE A 402 -18.67 -22.76 -2.38
N ILE A 403 -17.45 -22.85 -2.91
CA ILE A 403 -17.14 -22.60 -4.33
C ILE A 403 -17.88 -23.60 -5.22
N ALA A 404 -17.79 -24.90 -4.91
CA ALA A 404 -18.44 -25.97 -5.66
C ALA A 404 -19.96 -25.77 -5.74
N ARG A 405 -20.62 -25.41 -4.62
CA ARG A 405 -22.06 -25.10 -4.60
C ARG A 405 -22.44 -23.90 -5.48
N GLY A 406 -21.54 -22.93 -5.64
CA GLY A 406 -21.72 -21.80 -6.55
C GLY A 406 -21.59 -22.23 -8.01
N ALA A 407 -20.55 -22.99 -8.32
CA ALA A 407 -20.21 -23.48 -9.65
C ALA A 407 -21.26 -24.47 -10.19
N ASP A 408 -21.79 -25.35 -9.33
CA ASP A 408 -22.83 -26.33 -9.69
C ASP A 408 -24.09 -25.65 -10.27
N LYS A 409 -24.43 -24.45 -9.75
CA LYS A 409 -25.54 -23.63 -10.25
C LYS A 409 -25.21 -22.83 -11.52
N GLY A 410 -23.94 -22.53 -11.75
CA GLY A 410 -23.49 -21.59 -12.78
C GLY A 410 -22.90 -22.23 -14.03
N ILE A 411 -22.42 -23.46 -13.94
CA ILE A 411 -21.80 -24.23 -15.02
C ILE A 411 -22.74 -25.36 -15.39
N SER A 412 -23.19 -25.42 -16.64
CA SER A 412 -24.12 -26.46 -17.13
C SER A 412 -23.44 -27.56 -17.93
N ASP A 413 -22.33 -27.25 -18.62
CA ASP A 413 -21.67 -28.20 -19.50
C ASP A 413 -21.01 -29.35 -18.71
N PRO A 414 -21.24 -30.63 -19.08
CA PRO A 414 -20.66 -31.77 -18.36
C PRO A 414 -19.13 -31.83 -18.40
N TYR A 415 -18.50 -31.39 -19.50
CA TYR A 415 -17.04 -31.36 -19.63
C TYR A 415 -16.43 -30.34 -18.68
N ASP A 416 -17.01 -29.14 -18.63
CA ASP A 416 -16.56 -28.08 -17.72
C ASP A 416 -16.74 -28.47 -16.25
N ARG A 417 -17.84 -29.17 -15.92
CA ARG A 417 -18.06 -29.73 -14.58
C ARG A 417 -17.03 -30.78 -14.22
N ALA A 418 -16.68 -31.67 -15.16
CA ALA A 418 -15.62 -32.67 -14.96
C ALA A 418 -14.27 -32.00 -14.68
N TYR A 419 -13.94 -30.94 -15.43
CA TYR A 419 -12.73 -30.15 -15.21
C TYR A 419 -12.65 -29.54 -13.79
N ILE A 420 -13.75 -28.95 -13.29
CA ILE A 420 -13.80 -28.45 -11.90
C ILE A 420 -13.69 -29.60 -10.88
N ASN A 421 -14.30 -30.75 -11.16
CA ASN A 421 -14.24 -31.92 -10.28
C ASN A 421 -12.81 -32.49 -10.13
N GLU A 422 -11.97 -32.41 -11.16
CA GLU A 422 -10.55 -32.80 -11.07
C GLU A 422 -9.78 -31.94 -10.05
N HIS A 423 -10.02 -30.64 -10.03
CA HIS A 423 -9.41 -29.71 -9.06
C HIS A 423 -9.94 -29.95 -7.64
N LEU A 424 -11.24 -30.19 -7.48
CA LEU A 424 -11.83 -30.58 -6.19
C LEU A 424 -11.22 -31.89 -5.66
N LEU A 425 -11.03 -32.88 -6.52
CA LEU A 425 -10.44 -34.16 -6.16
C LEU A 425 -8.97 -34.01 -5.75
N THR A 426 -8.22 -33.20 -6.48
CA THR A 426 -6.82 -32.89 -6.15
C THR A 426 -6.72 -32.26 -4.77
N LEU A 427 -7.53 -31.23 -4.50
CA LEU A 427 -7.59 -30.60 -3.18
C LEU A 427 -8.03 -31.59 -2.08
N ALA A 428 -9.04 -32.41 -2.33
CA ALA A 428 -9.51 -33.42 -1.40
C ALA A 428 -8.41 -34.44 -1.03
N ASN A 429 -7.61 -34.85 -2.02
CA ASN A 429 -6.47 -35.74 -1.79
C ASN A 429 -5.38 -35.04 -0.98
N THR A 430 -5.01 -33.80 -1.34
CA THR A 430 -4.04 -33.00 -0.58
C THR A 430 -4.47 -32.85 0.87
N LEU A 431 -5.75 -32.61 1.12
CA LEU A 431 -6.36 -32.44 2.45
C LEU A 431 -6.68 -33.76 3.17
N ALA A 432 -6.44 -34.91 2.55
CA ALA A 432 -6.79 -36.24 3.06
C ALA A 432 -8.28 -36.40 3.44
N ILE A 433 -9.18 -35.80 2.66
CA ILE A 433 -10.62 -35.87 2.86
C ILE A 433 -11.14 -37.28 2.50
N SER A 434 -11.91 -37.85 3.42
CA SER A 434 -12.51 -39.18 3.26
C SER A 434 -13.50 -39.22 2.08
N ALA A 435 -13.62 -40.37 1.42
CA ALA A 435 -14.47 -40.52 0.23
C ALA A 435 -15.93 -40.10 0.47
N ALA A 436 -16.47 -40.35 1.67
CA ALA A 436 -17.84 -39.99 2.05
C ALA A 436 -18.07 -38.49 2.20
N GLN A 437 -17.02 -37.70 2.42
CA GLN A 437 -17.08 -36.25 2.59
C GLN A 437 -16.71 -35.49 1.31
N ARG A 438 -16.29 -36.20 0.26
CA ARG A 438 -15.97 -35.59 -1.03
C ARG A 438 -17.23 -35.09 -1.70
N ILE A 439 -17.08 -34.00 -2.45
CA ILE A 439 -18.14 -33.38 -3.23
C ILE A 439 -17.74 -33.35 -4.69
N THR A 440 -18.74 -33.40 -5.56
CA THR A 440 -18.60 -33.25 -7.00
C THR A 440 -19.77 -32.42 -7.52
N LEU A 441 -19.53 -31.61 -8.55
CA LEU A 441 -20.60 -30.98 -9.32
C LEU A 441 -21.40 -32.10 -10.00
N THR A 442 -22.72 -32.07 -9.84
CA THR A 442 -23.62 -33.16 -10.28
C THR A 442 -24.22 -32.82 -11.62
N VAL A 443 -24.22 -33.75 -12.58
CA VAL A 443 -25.05 -33.64 -13.80
C VAL A 443 -26.51 -33.63 -13.33
N GLY A 444 -27.22 -32.53 -13.62
CA GLY A 444 -28.63 -32.40 -13.29
C GLY A 444 -29.51 -33.33 -14.10
#